data_AF-A0A127SV17-F1
#
_entry.id   AF-A0A127SV17-F1
#
_cell.length_a   1.000
_cell.length_b   1.000
_cell.length_c   1.000
_cell.angle_alpha   90.00
_cell.angle_beta   90.00
_cell.angle_gamma   90.00
#
_symmetry.space_group_name_H-M   'P 1'
#
loop_
_entity.id
_entity.type
_entity.pdbx_description
1 polymer ?
#
loop_
_entity_poly.entity_id
_entity_poly.type
_entity_poly.pdbx_seq_one_letter_code
_entity_poly.pdbx_strand_id
1 'polypeptide(L)'
;MSKYKHIDDFIKIPQLNNNDRLFHYTSAAGIKGITDGEFWITESHFLNDSTEFTIGTDICMEILEKHMRNPRRLLYAKDLLMEQMRKYYREEQEDTVSGSAEGSYVISFCTSGDSLLMWSEYSDFMGYCMEFEYGKLKETFQEHCGNDCTLFDGKVIYDHDEQTELLEDTIERLLLSDGEDYKT
;
A
#
# COMPACT_ATOMS: atom_id res chain seq x y z
N MET A 1 20.75 3.96 8.00
CA MET A 1 20.45 2.93 6.98
C MET A 1 19.05 3.22 6.50
N SER A 2 18.90 3.74 5.27
CA SER A 2 17.58 3.97 4.66
C SER A 2 16.85 2.63 4.61
N LYS A 3 15.69 2.53 5.28
CA LYS A 3 14.91 1.30 5.41
C LYS A 3 13.95 1.20 4.22
N TYR A 4 14.50 0.99 3.03
CA TYR A 4 13.69 0.49 1.94
C TYR A 4 13.26 -0.94 2.29
N LYS A 5 11.97 -1.21 2.34
CA LYS A 5 11.43 -2.55 2.52
C LYS A 5 10.53 -2.84 1.35
N HIS A 6 10.72 -3.99 0.72
CA HIS A 6 9.69 -4.42 -0.20
C HIS A 6 8.49 -4.89 0.61
N ILE A 7 7.28 -4.51 0.21
CA ILE A 7 6.08 -5.14 0.79
C ILE A 7 6.14 -6.66 0.57
N ASP A 8 6.79 -7.09 -0.53
CA ASP A 8 7.14 -8.46 -0.93
C ASP A 8 7.94 -9.24 0.12
N ASP A 9 8.75 -8.56 0.96
CA ASP A 9 9.47 -9.22 2.05
C ASP A 9 8.51 -9.85 3.08
N PHE A 10 7.25 -9.42 3.09
CA PHE A 10 6.19 -9.89 3.97
C PHE A 10 5.01 -10.50 3.19
N ILE A 11 4.40 -9.73 2.29
CA ILE A 11 3.24 -10.10 1.47
C ILE A 11 3.70 -10.18 0.01
N LYS A 12 3.63 -11.35 -0.63
CA LYS A 12 4.18 -11.61 -1.98
C LYS A 12 3.41 -10.92 -3.11
N ILE A 13 3.34 -9.59 -3.08
CA ILE A 13 2.62 -8.80 -4.08
C ILE A 13 3.45 -8.79 -5.37
N PRO A 14 2.83 -9.07 -6.55
CA PRO A 14 3.52 -9.03 -7.83
C PRO A 14 4.20 -7.68 -8.07
N GLN A 15 5.48 -7.72 -8.41
CA GLN A 15 6.31 -6.54 -8.67
C GLN A 15 6.40 -6.21 -10.16
N LEU A 16 6.76 -4.97 -10.47
CA LEU A 16 7.13 -4.54 -11.82
C LEU A 16 8.62 -4.76 -12.05
N ASN A 17 9.02 -4.89 -13.32
CA ASN A 17 10.43 -4.88 -13.69
C ASN A 17 10.93 -3.43 -13.72
N ASN A 18 12.21 -3.19 -13.39
CA ASN A 18 12.80 -1.84 -13.38
C ASN A 18 12.61 -1.06 -14.70
N ASN A 19 12.52 -1.75 -15.83
CA ASN A 19 12.35 -1.13 -17.14
C ASN A 19 10.87 -0.93 -17.55
N ASP A 20 9.92 -1.37 -16.72
CA ASP A 20 8.50 -1.19 -16.97
C ASP A 20 8.14 0.31 -16.94
N ARG A 21 7.13 0.67 -17.74
CA ARG A 21 6.63 2.04 -17.84
C ARG A 21 5.41 2.23 -16.97
N LEU A 22 5.43 3.32 -16.22
CA LEU A 22 4.35 3.78 -15.37
C LEU A 22 3.89 5.16 -15.83
N PHE A 23 2.59 5.39 -15.71
CA PHE A 23 1.94 6.59 -16.21
C PHE A 23 1.22 7.31 -15.06
N HIS A 24 1.46 8.61 -14.93
CA HIS A 24 0.79 9.45 -13.96
C HIS A 24 -0.07 10.48 -14.69
N TYR A 25 -1.38 10.38 -14.48
CA TYR A 25 -2.35 11.32 -15.01
C TYR A 25 -2.56 12.42 -13.97
N THR A 26 -2.43 13.67 -14.39
CA THR A 26 -2.56 14.80 -13.47
C THR A 26 -2.96 16.09 -14.20
N SER A 27 -3.31 17.11 -13.44
CA SER A 27 -3.65 18.43 -13.96
C SER A 27 -2.41 19.20 -14.44
N ALA A 28 -2.62 20.32 -15.13
CA ALA A 28 -1.54 21.25 -15.50
C ALA A 28 -0.74 21.74 -14.27
N ALA A 29 -1.41 21.94 -13.13
CA ALA A 29 -0.75 22.34 -11.89
C ALA A 29 0.12 21.21 -11.32
N GLY A 30 -0.35 19.96 -11.41
CA GLY A 30 0.43 18.78 -11.00
C GLY A 30 1.70 18.60 -11.81
N ILE A 31 1.60 18.73 -13.15
CA ILE A 31 2.80 18.75 -14.02
C ILE A 31 3.77 19.84 -13.60
N LYS A 32 3.26 21.07 -13.42
CA LYS A 32 4.11 22.21 -13.04
C LYS A 32 4.88 21.90 -11.75
N GLY A 33 4.21 21.39 -10.72
CA GLY A 33 4.85 20.99 -9.47
C GLY A 33 5.96 19.97 -9.70
N ILE A 34 5.67 18.89 -10.44
CA ILE A 34 6.64 17.83 -10.72
C ILE A 34 7.85 18.38 -11.50
N THR A 35 7.62 19.25 -12.49
CA THR A 35 8.72 19.88 -13.26
C THR A 35 9.52 20.90 -12.46
N ASP A 36 8.92 21.48 -11.41
CA ASP A 36 9.60 22.38 -10.48
C ASP A 36 10.34 21.61 -9.35
N GLY A 37 10.25 20.27 -9.35
CA GLY A 37 10.93 19.38 -8.40
C GLY A 37 10.09 18.94 -7.21
N GLU A 38 8.77 19.16 -7.24
CA GLU A 38 7.85 18.78 -6.17
C GLU A 38 6.88 17.68 -6.62
N PHE A 39 6.98 16.50 -6.03
CA PHE A 39 6.00 15.44 -6.22
C PHE A 39 5.02 15.41 -5.04
N TRP A 40 3.85 16.01 -5.22
CA TRP A 40 2.79 16.02 -4.21
C TRP A 40 2.08 14.66 -4.16
N ILE A 41 1.96 14.10 -2.97
CA ILE A 41 1.34 12.79 -2.71
C ILE A 41 0.22 12.93 -1.69
N THR A 42 -0.71 11.98 -1.66
CA THR A 42 -1.92 12.06 -0.84
C THR A 42 -1.73 11.26 0.44
N GLU A 43 -2.09 11.85 1.58
CA GLU A 43 -2.18 11.10 2.83
C GLU A 43 -3.42 10.19 2.78
N SER A 44 -3.30 8.95 3.27
CA SER A 44 -4.27 7.85 3.08
C SER A 44 -5.70 8.18 3.48
N HIS A 45 -5.91 9.03 4.49
CA HIS A 45 -7.24 9.44 4.96
C HIS A 45 -7.98 10.36 3.98
N PHE A 46 -7.25 10.96 3.03
CA PHE A 46 -7.79 11.87 2.02
C PHE A 46 -7.92 11.22 0.63
N LEU A 47 -7.77 9.90 0.54
CA LEU A 47 -8.03 9.17 -0.70
C LEU A 47 -9.52 9.19 -1.06
N ASN A 48 -9.80 9.06 -2.35
CA ASN A 48 -11.18 9.05 -2.87
C ASN A 48 -11.96 7.82 -2.40
N ASP A 49 -11.27 6.73 -2.06
CA ASP A 49 -11.86 5.52 -1.50
C ASP A 49 -11.37 5.32 -0.06
N SER A 50 -12.22 5.67 0.90
CA SER A 50 -11.93 5.50 2.32
C SER A 50 -11.86 4.03 2.75
N THR A 51 -12.26 3.08 1.91
CA THR A 51 -12.27 1.63 2.21
C THR A 51 -10.99 0.93 1.78
N GLU A 52 -10.12 1.59 0.99
CA GLU A 52 -8.92 0.96 0.41
C GLU A 52 -8.02 0.31 1.47
N PHE A 53 -7.94 0.92 2.66
CA PHE A 53 -7.14 0.42 3.79
C PHE A 53 -7.87 -0.61 4.68
N THR A 54 -9.18 -0.80 4.53
CA THR A 54 -9.93 -1.80 5.31
C THR A 54 -10.02 -3.15 4.62
N ILE A 55 -9.92 -3.18 3.28
CA ILE A 55 -10.05 -4.42 2.46
C ILE A 55 -9.14 -5.54 2.97
N GLY A 56 -7.85 -5.26 3.19
CA GLY A 56 -6.91 -6.29 3.67
C GLY A 56 -7.29 -6.86 5.05
N THR A 57 -7.89 -6.04 5.91
CA THR A 57 -8.37 -6.49 7.23
C THR A 57 -9.59 -7.39 7.09
N ASP A 58 -10.52 -7.03 6.21
CA ASP A 58 -11.73 -7.81 5.96
C ASP A 58 -11.39 -9.19 5.41
N ILE A 59 -10.46 -9.27 4.44
CA ILE A 59 -10.00 -10.56 3.90
C ILE A 59 -9.29 -11.39 4.97
N CYS A 60 -8.46 -10.78 5.83
CA CYS A 60 -7.88 -11.48 6.98
C CYS A 60 -8.96 -12.07 7.90
N MET A 61 -10.04 -11.33 8.15
CA MET A 61 -11.16 -11.81 8.97
C MET A 61 -11.87 -13.00 8.32
N GLU A 62 -12.08 -12.96 7.00
CA GLU A 62 -12.68 -14.07 6.25
C GLU A 62 -11.81 -15.33 6.30
N ILE A 63 -10.49 -15.19 6.12
CA ILE A 63 -9.53 -16.29 6.23
C ILE A 63 -9.60 -16.92 7.63
N LEU A 64 -9.62 -16.10 8.68
CA LEU A 64 -9.76 -16.59 10.06
C LEU A 64 -11.07 -17.39 10.24
N GLU A 65 -12.19 -16.89 9.74
CA GLU A 65 -13.49 -17.58 9.81
C GLU A 65 -13.50 -18.91 9.05
N LYS A 66 -12.88 -18.93 7.86
CA LYS A 66 -12.80 -20.10 6.99
C LYS A 66 -11.99 -21.23 7.61
N HIS A 67 -10.87 -20.92 8.26
CA HIS A 67 -9.92 -21.94 8.72
C HIS A 67 -9.97 -22.24 10.23
N MET A 68 -10.40 -21.31 11.09
CA MET A 68 -10.43 -21.53 12.54
C MET A 68 -11.76 -22.11 13.02
N ARG A 69 -11.80 -23.43 13.17
CA ARG A 69 -13.00 -24.15 13.66
C ARG A 69 -13.33 -23.94 15.14
N ASN A 70 -12.36 -23.55 15.97
CA ASN A 70 -12.59 -23.37 17.41
C ASN A 70 -13.13 -21.95 17.68
N PRO A 71 -14.39 -21.80 18.16
CA PRO A 71 -15.02 -20.49 18.28
C PRO A 71 -14.30 -19.55 19.25
N ARG A 72 -13.69 -20.07 20.32
CA ARG A 72 -12.96 -19.26 21.30
C ARG A 72 -11.65 -18.73 20.71
N ARG A 73 -10.93 -19.56 19.96
CA ARG A 73 -9.68 -19.14 19.30
C ARG A 73 -9.97 -18.15 18.17
N LEU A 74 -11.03 -18.38 17.40
CA LEU A 74 -11.49 -17.46 16.36
C LEU A 74 -11.79 -16.09 16.95
N LEU A 75 -12.59 -16.02 18.02
CA LEU A 75 -12.91 -14.74 18.68
C LEU A 75 -11.65 -14.02 19.16
N TYR A 76 -10.73 -14.75 19.81
CA TYR A 76 -9.47 -14.18 20.28
C TYR A 76 -8.60 -13.64 19.14
N ALA A 77 -8.46 -14.39 18.04
CA ALA A 77 -7.67 -13.96 16.88
C ALA A 77 -8.26 -12.71 16.21
N LYS A 78 -9.60 -12.66 16.08
CA LYS A 78 -10.31 -11.48 15.58
C LYS A 78 -10.11 -10.25 16.45
N ASP A 79 -10.25 -10.42 17.76
CA ASP A 79 -10.04 -9.33 18.73
C ASP A 79 -8.60 -8.80 18.65
N LEU A 80 -7.61 -9.70 18.54
CA LEU A 80 -6.21 -9.35 18.38
C LEU A 80 -5.95 -8.57 17.09
N LEU A 81 -6.48 -9.05 15.95
CA LEU A 81 -6.36 -8.36 14.66
C LEU A 81 -6.97 -6.95 14.74
N MET A 82 -8.19 -6.83 15.27
CA MET A 82 -8.86 -5.55 15.45
C MET A 82 -8.15 -4.62 16.44
N GLU A 83 -7.45 -5.15 17.43
CA GLU A 83 -6.62 -4.35 18.34
C GLU A 83 -5.39 -3.79 17.62
N GLN A 84 -4.70 -4.61 16.82
CA GLN A 84 -3.54 -4.15 16.04
C GLN A 84 -3.93 -3.09 15.02
N MET A 85 -5.04 -3.29 14.30
CA MET A 85 -5.55 -2.28 13.38
C MET A 85 -5.93 -0.99 14.10
N ARG A 86 -6.57 -1.07 15.28
CA ARG A 86 -6.88 0.12 16.08
C ARG A 86 -5.64 0.86 16.57
N LYS A 87 -4.53 0.18 16.86
CA LYS A 87 -3.26 0.84 17.19
C LYS A 87 -2.71 1.57 15.99
N TYR A 88 -2.67 0.92 14.83
CA TYR A 88 -2.27 1.54 13.57
C TYR A 88 -3.06 2.84 13.29
N TYR A 89 -4.39 2.79 13.36
CA TYR A 89 -5.23 3.96 13.13
C TYR A 89 -5.20 5.02 14.25
N ARG A 90 -4.91 4.65 15.51
CA ARG A 90 -4.82 5.62 16.62
C ARG A 90 -3.48 6.34 16.66
N GLU A 91 -2.39 5.62 16.40
CA GLU A 91 -1.06 6.20 16.27
C GLU A 91 -1.06 7.23 15.13
N GLU A 92 -1.74 6.96 14.01
CA GLU A 92 -1.94 7.94 12.94
C GLU A 92 -2.81 9.17 13.34
N GLN A 93 -3.73 9.04 14.31
CA GLN A 93 -4.61 10.15 14.72
C GLN A 93 -4.07 11.01 15.86
N GLU A 94 -3.37 10.46 16.86
CA GLU A 94 -2.85 11.25 17.98
C GLU A 94 -1.70 12.18 17.57
N ASP A 95 -0.96 11.86 16.51
CA ASP A 95 0.15 12.68 15.98
C ASP A 95 -0.33 13.90 15.14
N THR A 96 -1.58 13.90 14.66
CA THR A 96 -2.14 15.05 13.92
C THR A 96 -2.25 16.35 14.74
N VAL A 97 -2.21 16.27 16.08
CA VAL A 97 -2.27 17.43 16.98
C VAL A 97 -0.93 18.15 17.08
N SER A 98 0.19 17.52 16.68
CA SER A 98 1.54 18.08 16.81
C SER A 98 2.09 18.71 15.52
N GLY A 99 1.38 18.58 14.39
CA GLY A 99 1.87 19.07 13.08
C GLY A 99 3.09 18.31 12.57
N SER A 100 3.35 17.10 13.07
CA SER A 100 4.30 16.16 12.49
C SER A 100 3.72 15.60 11.19
N ALA A 101 4.58 15.41 10.18
CA ALA A 101 4.23 14.73 8.92
C ALA A 101 4.16 13.20 9.08
N GLU A 102 3.69 12.74 10.24
CA GLU A 102 3.52 11.33 10.57
C GLU A 102 2.20 10.84 9.97
N GLY A 103 2.27 9.79 9.15
CA GLY A 103 1.11 9.23 8.45
C GLY A 103 1.50 8.37 7.26
N SER A 104 0.52 7.65 6.71
CA SER A 104 0.68 6.85 5.52
C SER A 104 0.40 7.69 4.28
N TYR A 105 1.39 7.86 3.40
CA TYR A 105 1.23 8.58 2.15
C TYR A 105 1.25 7.63 0.96
N VAL A 106 0.34 7.87 0.02
CA VAL A 106 0.10 7.03 -1.14
C VAL A 106 0.23 7.85 -2.42
N ILE A 107 0.84 7.23 -3.41
CA ILE A 107 0.83 7.68 -4.79
C ILE A 107 0.59 6.49 -5.70
N SER A 108 -0.30 6.68 -6.67
CA SER A 108 -0.69 5.64 -7.63
C SER A 108 -0.28 6.00 -9.05
N PHE A 109 0.13 4.97 -9.79
CA PHE A 109 0.49 5.05 -11.20
C PHE A 109 -0.31 4.01 -11.99
N CYS A 110 -0.55 4.28 -13.26
CA CYS A 110 -1.20 3.37 -14.19
C CYS A 110 -0.16 2.66 -15.07
N THR A 111 -0.44 1.45 -15.51
CA THR A 111 0.35 0.73 -16.53
C THR A 111 -0.11 1.04 -17.96
N SER A 112 -1.21 1.78 -18.13
CA SER A 112 -1.70 2.26 -19.43
C SER A 112 -1.45 3.76 -19.60
N GLY A 113 -0.75 4.12 -20.68
CA GLY A 113 -0.48 5.51 -21.05
C GLY A 113 -1.61 6.21 -21.80
N ASP A 114 -2.66 5.48 -22.15
CA ASP A 114 -3.88 6.05 -22.70
C ASP A 114 -5.11 5.32 -22.15
N SER A 115 -5.78 5.93 -21.18
CA SER A 115 -6.97 5.39 -20.53
C SER A 115 -8.02 6.46 -20.36
N LEU A 116 -9.18 6.28 -21.02
CA LEU A 116 -10.30 7.21 -20.94
C LEU A 116 -10.77 7.45 -19.49
N LEU A 117 -10.75 6.39 -18.67
CA LEU A 117 -11.08 6.47 -17.26
C LEU A 117 -10.06 7.34 -16.49
N MET A 118 -8.77 7.16 -16.73
CA MET A 118 -7.76 7.97 -16.05
C MET A 118 -7.82 9.44 -16.49
N TRP A 119 -8.10 9.68 -17.77
CA TRP A 119 -8.33 11.02 -18.30
C TRP A 119 -9.54 11.69 -17.63
N SER A 120 -10.64 10.97 -17.40
CA SER A 120 -11.81 11.53 -16.71
C SER A 120 -11.51 11.85 -15.24
N GLU A 121 -11.00 10.87 -14.50
CA GLU A 121 -10.89 10.95 -13.04
C GLU A 121 -9.79 11.92 -12.56
N TYR A 122 -8.63 11.94 -13.23
CA TYR A 122 -7.44 12.64 -12.71
C TYR A 122 -7.06 13.90 -13.48
N SER A 123 -7.79 14.19 -14.56
CA SER A 123 -7.39 15.27 -15.48
C SER A 123 -8.56 16.11 -16.02
N ASP A 124 -9.82 15.70 -15.76
CA ASP A 124 -11.02 16.31 -16.36
C ASP A 124 -10.91 16.44 -17.89
N PHE A 125 -10.32 15.42 -18.53
CA PHE A 125 -9.96 15.37 -19.95
C PHE A 125 -9.03 16.50 -20.47
N MET A 126 -8.53 17.37 -19.59
CA MET A 126 -7.79 18.59 -19.94
C MET A 126 -6.43 18.66 -19.24
N GLY A 127 -5.97 17.55 -18.63
CA GLY A 127 -4.66 17.46 -18.02
C GLY A 127 -3.65 16.73 -18.91
N TYR A 128 -2.74 16.02 -18.27
CA TYR A 128 -1.57 15.44 -18.91
C TYR A 128 -1.27 14.06 -18.33
N CYS A 129 -0.56 13.26 -19.13
CA CYS A 129 -0.05 11.96 -18.74
C CYS A 129 1.48 11.96 -18.86
N MET A 130 2.18 11.73 -17.75
CA MET A 130 3.64 11.61 -17.73
C MET A 130 4.06 10.15 -17.63
N GLU A 131 5.02 9.75 -18.47
CA GLU A 131 5.63 8.42 -18.44
C GLU A 131 6.89 8.43 -17.56
N PHE A 132 7.00 7.43 -16.68
CA PHE A 132 8.13 7.19 -15.81
C PHE A 132 8.67 5.77 -16.03
N GLU A 133 9.99 5.63 -15.91
CA GLU A 133 10.63 4.32 -15.76
C GLU A 133 10.56 3.91 -14.29
N TYR A 134 9.93 2.78 -14.00
CA TYR A 134 9.66 2.36 -12.63
C TYR A 134 10.92 2.27 -11.77
N GLY A 135 12.02 1.71 -12.29
CA GLY A 135 13.29 1.60 -11.56
C GLY A 135 13.86 2.96 -11.16
N LYS A 136 13.85 3.94 -12.07
CA LYS A 136 14.33 5.30 -11.78
C LYS A 136 13.42 6.06 -10.83
N LEU A 137 12.11 5.87 -10.96
CA LEU A 137 11.13 6.47 -10.08
C LEU A 137 11.34 6.01 -8.64
N LYS A 138 11.49 4.68 -8.45
CA LYS A 138 11.79 4.06 -7.16
C LYS A 138 13.10 4.56 -6.56
N GLU A 139 14.18 4.62 -7.35
CA GLU A 139 15.47 5.15 -6.91
C GLU A 139 15.34 6.61 -6.47
N THR A 140 14.63 7.43 -7.26
CA THR A 140 14.39 8.85 -6.94
C THR A 140 13.64 9.01 -5.62
N PHE A 141 12.56 8.25 -5.40
CA PHE A 141 11.85 8.29 -4.12
C PHE A 141 12.76 7.82 -2.97
N GLN A 142 13.55 6.76 -3.16
CA GLN A 142 14.44 6.27 -2.12
C GLN A 142 15.54 7.29 -1.74
N GLU A 143 16.06 8.04 -2.70
CA GLU A 143 17.07 9.09 -2.45
C GLU A 143 16.50 10.29 -1.67
N HIS A 144 15.22 10.61 -1.90
CA HIS A 144 14.57 11.80 -1.33
C HIS A 144 13.72 11.48 -0.08
N CYS A 145 13.33 10.23 0.12
CA CYS A 145 12.76 9.74 1.35
C CYS A 145 13.85 9.72 2.43
N GLY A 146 13.71 10.57 3.44
CA GLY A 146 14.63 10.62 4.58
C GLY A 146 14.76 9.28 5.31
N ASN A 147 15.77 9.15 6.18
CA ASN A 147 16.05 7.90 6.92
C ASN A 147 14.91 7.41 7.81
N ASP A 148 13.92 8.26 8.09
CA ASP A 148 12.76 7.98 8.94
C ASP A 148 11.53 7.53 8.13
N CYS A 149 11.64 7.46 6.80
CA CYS A 149 10.57 6.99 5.92
C CYS A 149 10.81 5.50 5.55
N THR A 150 9.73 4.72 5.55
CA THR A 150 9.71 3.37 4.98
C THR A 150 8.90 3.42 3.69
N LEU A 151 9.51 3.10 2.56
CA LEU A 151 8.83 3.05 1.26
C LEU A 151 8.35 1.63 0.99
N PHE A 152 7.12 1.51 0.48
CA PHE A 152 6.54 0.26 -0.02
C PHE A 152 6.05 0.44 -1.45
N ASP A 153 6.20 -0.60 -2.25
CA ASP A 153 5.73 -0.65 -3.64
C ASP A 153 5.18 -2.02 -4.01
N GLY A 154 4.20 -2.03 -4.92
CA GLY A 154 3.57 -3.23 -5.41
C GLY A 154 2.41 -2.92 -6.35
N LYS A 155 1.97 -3.93 -7.11
CA LYS A 155 0.76 -3.81 -7.91
C LYS A 155 -0.47 -3.82 -7.01
N VAL A 156 -1.44 -2.97 -7.35
CA VAL A 156 -2.78 -3.06 -6.76
C VAL A 156 -3.48 -4.28 -7.37
N ILE A 157 -3.93 -5.17 -6.49
CA ILE A 157 -4.67 -6.38 -6.86
C ILE A 157 -6.13 -6.10 -6.53
N TYR A 158 -7.01 -6.20 -7.53
CA TYR A 158 -8.45 -5.95 -7.35
C TYR A 158 -9.27 -7.24 -7.24
N ASP A 159 -8.73 -8.37 -7.71
CA ASP A 159 -9.42 -9.66 -7.66
C ASP A 159 -9.40 -10.22 -6.24
N HIS A 160 -10.58 -10.48 -5.70
CA HIS A 160 -10.74 -10.92 -4.32
C HIS A 160 -10.15 -12.30 -4.06
N ASP A 161 -10.26 -13.22 -5.04
CA ASP A 161 -9.72 -14.58 -4.89
C ASP A 161 -8.19 -14.54 -4.90
N GLU A 162 -7.58 -13.71 -5.77
CA GLU A 162 -6.13 -13.47 -5.79
C GLU A 162 -5.63 -12.82 -4.49
N GLN A 163 -6.33 -11.80 -3.97
CA GLN A 163 -6.00 -11.19 -2.68
C GLN A 163 -6.08 -12.21 -1.53
N THR A 164 -7.11 -13.06 -1.53
CA THR A 164 -7.31 -14.10 -0.53
C THR A 164 -6.19 -15.13 -0.57
N GLU A 165 -5.84 -15.63 -1.76
CA GLU A 165 -4.75 -16.62 -1.94
C GLU A 165 -3.41 -16.08 -1.43
N LEU A 166 -3.09 -14.83 -1.74
CA LEU A 166 -1.84 -14.20 -1.29
C LEU A 166 -1.78 -14.00 0.22
N LEU A 167 -2.89 -13.61 0.84
CA LEU A 167 -2.97 -13.46 2.30
C LEU A 167 -2.95 -14.83 2.99
N GLU A 168 -3.61 -15.85 2.44
CA GLU A 168 -3.53 -17.23 2.94
C GLU A 168 -2.08 -17.76 2.91
N ASP A 169 -1.37 -17.67 1.78
CA ASP A 169 0.05 -18.09 1.67
C ASP A 169 0.93 -17.32 2.66
N THR A 170 0.65 -16.03 2.85
CA THR A 170 1.42 -15.20 3.79
C THR A 170 1.20 -15.63 5.23
N ILE A 171 -0.05 -15.84 5.64
CA ILE A 171 -0.38 -16.31 7.00
C ILE A 171 0.23 -17.70 7.24
N GLU A 172 0.10 -18.62 6.29
CA GLU A 172 0.68 -19.97 6.40
C GLU A 172 2.20 -19.91 6.56
N ARG A 173 2.91 -19.09 5.77
CA ARG A 173 4.36 -18.91 5.89
C ARG A 173 4.77 -18.37 7.25
N LEU A 174 4.07 -17.36 7.77
CA LEU A 174 4.36 -16.77 9.08
C LEU A 174 4.15 -17.79 10.22
N LEU A 175 3.09 -18.60 10.13
CA LEU A 175 2.84 -19.66 11.11
C LEU A 175 3.90 -20.77 11.05
N LEU A 176 4.40 -21.09 9.85
CA LEU A 176 5.45 -22.09 9.66
C LEU A 176 6.83 -21.58 10.10
N SER A 177 7.13 -20.28 9.93
CA SER A 177 8.38 -19.68 10.42
C SER A 177 8.45 -19.60 11.94
N ASP A 178 7.32 -19.32 12.62
CA ASP A 178 7.26 -19.30 14.08
C ASP A 178 7.31 -20.73 14.69
N GLY A 179 7.08 -21.77 13.88
CA GLY A 179 7.09 -23.18 14.31
C GLY A 179 8.48 -23.79 14.56
N GLU A 180 9.57 -23.14 14.12
CA GLU A 180 10.94 -23.62 14.41
C GLU A 180 11.39 -23.28 15.84
N ASP A 181 10.85 -22.23 16.45
CA ASP A 181 11.23 -21.78 17.81
C ASP A 181 10.54 -22.56 18.95
N TYR A 182 9.56 -23.43 18.62
CA TYR A 182 8.87 -24.29 19.61
C TYR A 182 9.52 -25.67 19.79
N LYS A 183 10.64 -25.96 19.12
CA LYS A 183 11.46 -27.16 19.36
C LYS A 183 12.63 -26.85 20.30
N THR A 184 12.33 -26.50 21.55
CA THR A 184 13.28 -26.66 22.67
C THR A 184 12.53 -26.98 23.96
#